data_AF-R1G3M5-F1
#
_entry.id   AF-R1G3M5-F1
#
_cell.length_a   1.000
_cell.length_b   1.000
_cell.length_c   1.000
_cell.angle_alpha   90.00
_cell.angle_beta   90.00
_cell.angle_gamma   90.00
#
_symmetry.space_group_name_H-M   'P 1'
#
loop_
_entity.id
_entity.type
_entity.pdbx_description
1 polymer ?
#
loop_
_entity_poly.entity_id
_entity_poly.type
_entity_poly.pdbx_seq_one_letter_code
_entity_poly.pdbx_strand_id
1 'polypeptide(L)'
;MRIIGRPRALVGVVAGALLLAGCGSGPSQVGAAAVIGDRSISIDQVQDLITKAVREQPYAQKLAAEHKLDLVGRAVVSQLVLHELITKAAEKQGVTPNYAQIDAQLAKDPLTGPVPADASNETQAVSQVVARTRDHREELTDTFLAQALADKTVPNASVTFDYTSVGLVPDATTGSSVEGPAAKTAAFDLAKQFAADPAATKRIGADVQYLAALRQRATQMGQSAESIPPFASVGEAVPAAQASALAAGPLFGSPVGSTVVFPFPNNQGAWFVGVIRQRTDKPVATEQAPDLDAATKTAAGIRQAQPLFDELGVRINKRYGVWDVVAMTVVPNEDAAQGIVLSPGGSGRTQQ
;
A
#
# COMPACT_ATOMS: atom_id res chain seq x y z
N MET A 1 -10.04 13.37 -84.40
CA MET A 1 -10.56 11.99 -84.40
C MET A 1 -9.66 11.15 -83.50
N ARG A 2 -10.17 10.77 -82.32
CA ARG A 2 -10.59 9.41 -81.94
C ARG A 2 -9.41 8.47 -81.59
N ILE A 3 -9.09 8.33 -80.30
CA ILE A 3 -9.43 7.28 -79.28
C ILE A 3 -8.49 6.06 -79.29
N ILE A 4 -8.19 5.56 -78.07
CA ILE A 4 -7.81 4.18 -77.66
C ILE A 4 -6.30 3.91 -77.66
N GLY A 5 -5.66 3.39 -76.62
CA GLY A 5 -6.12 2.86 -75.33
C GLY A 5 -4.93 2.36 -74.48
N ARG A 6 -5.17 2.21 -73.17
CA ARG A 6 -4.27 1.53 -72.21
C ARG A 6 -4.24 0.01 -72.50
N PRO A 7 -3.18 -0.72 -72.08
CA PRO A 7 -3.29 -1.42 -70.79
C PRO A 7 -1.98 -1.61 -69.97
N ARG A 8 -2.18 -1.47 -68.65
CA ARG A 8 -1.71 -2.27 -67.51
C ARG A 8 -0.21 -2.60 -67.26
N ALA A 9 0.14 -2.26 -66.01
CA ALA A 9 0.98 -2.96 -65.03
C ALA A 9 2.50 -2.69 -65.04
N LEU A 10 2.97 -1.97 -64.02
CA LEU A 10 3.72 -2.62 -62.94
C LEU A 10 3.87 -1.70 -61.72
N VAL A 11 3.63 -2.31 -60.57
CA VAL A 11 3.71 -1.80 -59.21
C VAL A 11 5.17 -1.59 -58.84
N GLY A 12 5.51 -0.44 -58.24
CA GLY A 12 6.88 -0.12 -57.85
C GLY A 12 6.94 0.81 -56.63
N VAL A 13 6.95 0.19 -55.44
CA VAL A 13 7.62 0.60 -54.19
C VAL A 13 7.34 2.02 -53.67
N VAL A 14 6.34 2.14 -52.81
CA VAL A 14 6.28 3.15 -51.75
C VAL A 14 6.61 2.44 -50.43
N ALA A 15 7.83 2.57 -49.94
CA ALA A 15 8.18 2.21 -48.57
C ALA A 15 9.51 2.85 -48.18
N GLY A 16 9.48 3.86 -47.31
CA GLY A 16 10.71 4.38 -46.70
C GLY A 16 10.65 5.80 -46.15
N ALA A 17 9.60 6.17 -45.38
CA ALA A 17 9.60 7.45 -44.67
C ALA A 17 8.66 7.51 -43.44
N LEU A 18 8.50 6.41 -42.68
CA LEU A 18 7.64 6.42 -41.47
C LEU A 18 8.20 5.51 -40.37
N LEU A 19 9.35 5.82 -39.75
CA LEU A 19 9.80 5.11 -38.54
C LEU A 19 10.65 5.96 -37.56
N LEU A 20 10.31 7.24 -37.30
CA LEU A 20 10.89 7.99 -36.16
C LEU A 20 9.88 8.94 -35.47
N ALA A 21 8.61 8.54 -35.37
CA ALA A 21 7.67 9.14 -34.44
C ALA A 21 7.12 8.05 -33.52
N GLY A 22 7.95 7.63 -32.56
CA GLY A 22 7.63 6.60 -31.57
C GLY A 22 7.84 7.10 -30.15
N CYS A 23 6.74 7.58 -29.55
CA CYS A 23 6.40 7.48 -28.12
C CYS A 23 7.30 8.17 -27.08
N GLY A 24 7.30 9.50 -27.09
CA GLY A 24 7.46 10.33 -25.88
C GLY A 24 6.13 10.94 -25.44
N SER A 25 5.03 10.17 -25.48
CA SER A 25 3.65 10.64 -25.24
C SER A 25 3.09 10.14 -23.91
N GLY A 26 3.96 9.87 -22.93
CA GLY A 26 3.55 9.76 -21.53
C GLY A 26 3.41 11.15 -20.91
N PRO A 27 2.59 11.33 -19.86
CA PRO A 27 2.50 12.61 -19.16
C PRO A 27 3.89 13.12 -18.80
N SER A 28 4.21 14.36 -19.16
CA SER A 28 5.49 14.96 -18.78
C SER A 28 5.60 14.98 -17.26
N GLN A 29 6.74 14.54 -16.71
CA GLN A 29 7.00 14.75 -15.28
C GLN A 29 6.98 16.24 -14.91
N VAL A 30 7.27 17.10 -15.89
CA VAL A 30 7.15 18.54 -15.77
C VAL A 30 5.70 18.90 -15.46
N GLY A 31 5.46 19.47 -14.27
CA GLY A 31 4.13 19.89 -13.83
C GLY A 31 3.30 18.83 -13.11
N ALA A 32 3.76 17.57 -13.01
CA ALA A 32 3.03 16.51 -12.33
C ALA A 32 3.44 16.38 -10.86
N ALA A 33 2.47 16.24 -9.97
CA ALA A 33 2.65 15.84 -8.58
C ALA A 33 2.76 14.32 -8.44
N ALA A 34 2.02 13.57 -9.28
CA ALA A 34 2.17 12.13 -9.44
C ALA A 34 1.76 11.71 -10.86
N VAL A 35 2.36 10.63 -11.36
CA VAL A 35 1.99 9.98 -12.63
C VAL A 35 1.57 8.55 -12.33
N ILE A 36 0.43 8.11 -12.87
CA ILE A 36 -0.23 6.84 -12.59
C ILE A 36 -0.65 6.23 -13.93
N GLY A 37 0.17 5.36 -14.50
CA GLY A 37 -0.02 4.85 -15.85
C GLY A 37 -0.06 5.98 -16.89
N ASP A 38 -1.22 6.15 -17.51
CA ASP A 38 -1.53 7.19 -18.50
C ASP A 38 -2.09 8.48 -17.90
N ARG A 39 -2.42 8.49 -16.60
CA ARG A 39 -2.97 9.66 -15.89
C ARG A 39 -1.90 10.40 -15.11
N SER A 40 -2.13 11.69 -14.89
CA SER A 40 -1.25 12.53 -14.07
C SER A 40 -2.06 13.43 -13.16
N ILE A 41 -1.68 13.48 -11.89
CA ILE A 41 -2.14 14.48 -10.93
C ILE A 41 -1.23 15.69 -11.10
N SER A 42 -1.80 16.84 -11.46
CA SER A 42 -1.01 18.06 -11.69
C SER A 42 -0.60 18.73 -10.38
N ILE A 43 0.48 19.51 -10.41
CA ILE A 43 0.87 20.36 -9.29
C ILE A 43 -0.22 21.39 -9.00
N ASP A 44 -0.86 21.95 -10.02
CA ASP A 44 -1.92 22.96 -9.88
C ASP A 44 -3.12 22.40 -9.12
N GLN A 45 -3.55 21.18 -9.44
CA GLN A 45 -4.63 20.50 -8.69
C GLN A 45 -4.29 20.35 -7.20
N VAL A 46 -3.03 20.04 -6.88
CA VAL A 46 -2.57 19.95 -5.48
C VAL A 46 -2.56 21.33 -4.83
N GLN A 47 -2.09 22.37 -5.53
CA GLN A 47 -2.06 23.74 -5.00
C GLN A 47 -3.47 24.31 -4.77
N ASP A 48 -4.42 24.00 -5.64
CA ASP A 48 -5.82 24.41 -5.49
C ASP A 48 -6.44 23.79 -4.24
N LEU A 49 -6.20 22.50 -3.99
CA LEU A 49 -6.66 21.84 -2.77
C LEU A 49 -5.97 22.38 -1.51
N ILE A 50 -4.66 22.68 -1.54
CA ILE A 50 -3.98 23.32 -0.41
C ILE A 50 -4.57 24.71 -0.15
N THR A 51 -4.78 25.51 -1.19
CA THR A 51 -5.36 26.86 -1.08
C THR A 51 -6.78 26.81 -0.53
N LYS A 52 -7.59 25.86 -1.02
CA LYS A 52 -8.93 25.60 -0.52
C LYS A 52 -8.89 25.19 0.96
N ALA A 53 -8.00 24.28 1.35
CA ALA A 53 -7.84 23.85 2.72
C ALA A 53 -7.48 25.02 3.65
N VAL A 54 -6.50 25.85 3.30
CA VAL A 54 -6.12 27.03 4.08
C VAL A 54 -7.26 28.03 4.19
N ARG A 55 -8.08 28.19 3.15
CA ARG A 55 -9.24 29.09 3.18
C ARG A 55 -10.33 28.57 4.13
N GLU A 56 -10.59 27.27 4.12
CA GLU A 56 -11.81 26.68 4.70
C GLU A 56 -11.58 25.99 6.05
N GLN A 57 -10.34 25.59 6.37
CA GLN A 57 -10.04 24.75 7.54
C GLN A 57 -9.11 25.48 8.53
N PRO A 58 -9.53 25.72 9.79
CA PRO A 58 -8.70 26.37 10.81
C PRO A 58 -7.37 25.66 11.08
N TYR A 59 -7.36 24.32 11.07
CA TYR A 59 -6.12 23.57 11.22
C TYR A 59 -5.13 23.81 10.07
N ALA A 60 -5.61 23.95 8.82
CA ALA A 60 -4.75 24.27 7.69
C ALA A 60 -4.19 25.70 7.78
N GLN A 61 -4.96 26.66 8.29
CA GLN A 61 -4.49 28.03 8.56
C GLN A 61 -3.36 28.05 9.59
N LYS A 62 -3.49 27.25 10.65
CA LYS A 62 -2.42 27.05 11.63
C LYS A 62 -1.17 26.47 10.96
N LEU A 63 -1.30 25.40 10.18
CA LEU A 63 -0.16 24.82 9.46
C LEU A 63 0.48 25.81 8.48
N ALA A 64 -0.30 26.68 7.85
CA ALA A 64 0.23 27.77 7.03
C ALA A 64 1.06 28.76 7.85
N ALA A 65 0.57 29.19 9.00
CA ALA A 65 1.29 30.08 9.91
C ALA A 65 2.57 29.42 10.49
N GLU A 66 2.57 28.11 10.66
CA GLU A 66 3.73 27.32 11.13
C GLU A 66 4.68 26.88 10.00
N HIS A 67 4.43 27.27 8.75
CA HIS A 67 5.20 26.84 7.56
C HIS A 67 5.23 25.30 7.34
N LYS A 68 4.16 24.60 7.73
CA LYS A 68 3.99 23.14 7.63
C LYS A 68 3.00 22.70 6.55
N LEU A 69 2.79 23.49 5.51
CA LEU A 69 1.87 23.13 4.41
C LEU A 69 2.36 21.95 3.57
N ASP A 70 3.62 21.55 3.72
CA ASP A 70 4.15 20.32 3.14
C ASP A 70 3.43 19.07 3.68
N LEU A 71 2.96 19.09 4.94
CA LEU A 71 2.12 18.02 5.49
C LEU A 71 0.80 17.89 4.73
N VAL A 72 0.13 19.01 4.48
CA VAL A 72 -1.13 19.06 3.71
C VAL A 72 -0.88 18.63 2.27
N GLY A 73 0.19 19.14 1.64
CA GLY A 73 0.55 18.80 0.27
C GLY A 73 0.83 17.31 0.08
N ARG A 74 1.56 16.67 1.01
CA ARG A 74 1.74 15.22 1.00
C ARG A 74 0.42 14.47 1.12
N ALA A 75 -0.42 14.84 2.09
CA ALA A 75 -1.71 14.18 2.31
C ALA A 75 -2.67 14.34 1.12
N VAL A 76 -2.68 15.49 0.44
CA VAL A 76 -3.42 15.70 -0.81
C VAL A 76 -2.94 14.72 -1.87
N VAL A 77 -1.62 14.64 -2.13
CA VAL A 77 -1.08 13.70 -3.12
C VAL A 77 -1.41 12.25 -2.74
N SER A 78 -1.30 11.89 -1.46
CA SER A 78 -1.67 10.56 -0.98
C SER A 78 -3.12 10.20 -1.32
N GLN A 79 -4.07 11.07 -1.00
CA GLN A 79 -5.49 10.80 -1.22
C GLN A 79 -5.84 10.77 -2.70
N LEU A 80 -5.27 11.66 -3.53
CA LEU A 80 -5.49 11.64 -4.98
C LEU A 80 -4.90 10.39 -5.65
N VAL A 81 -3.70 9.96 -5.24
CA VAL A 81 -3.11 8.71 -5.75
C VAL A 81 -3.97 7.52 -5.30
N LEU A 82 -4.39 7.50 -4.04
CA LEU A 82 -5.18 6.42 -3.49
C LEU A 82 -6.55 6.30 -4.16
N HIS A 83 -7.23 7.43 -4.41
CA HIS A 83 -8.45 7.50 -5.22
C HIS A 83 -8.26 6.75 -6.53
N GLU A 84 -7.21 7.09 -7.28
CA GLU A 84 -6.97 6.51 -8.59
C GLU A 84 -6.66 5.01 -8.54
N LEU A 85 -5.94 4.57 -7.51
CA LEU A 85 -5.64 3.15 -7.30
C LEU A 85 -6.90 2.37 -6.89
N ILE A 86 -7.75 2.92 -6.02
CA ILE A 86 -9.01 2.27 -5.61
C ILE A 86 -9.97 2.17 -6.78
N THR A 87 -10.15 3.23 -7.57
CA THR A 87 -11.00 3.21 -8.76
C THR A 87 -10.51 2.15 -9.75
N LYS A 88 -9.20 2.06 -10.00
CA LYS A 88 -8.63 1.03 -10.87
C LYS A 88 -8.78 -0.38 -10.30
N ALA A 89 -8.66 -0.56 -8.99
CA ALA A 89 -8.91 -1.84 -8.34
C ALA A 89 -10.37 -2.27 -8.48
N ALA A 90 -11.30 -1.34 -8.26
CA ALA A 90 -12.73 -1.57 -8.42
C ALA A 90 -13.09 -1.95 -9.87
N GLU A 91 -12.56 -1.22 -10.87
CA GLU A 91 -12.72 -1.54 -12.28
C GLU A 91 -12.20 -2.95 -12.61
N LYS A 92 -10.95 -3.25 -12.21
CA LYS A 92 -10.31 -4.56 -12.45
C LYS A 92 -11.11 -5.71 -11.83
N GLN A 93 -11.76 -5.45 -10.70
CA GLN A 93 -12.57 -6.44 -10.00
C GLN A 93 -14.06 -6.36 -10.34
N GLY A 94 -14.52 -5.47 -11.22
CA GLY A 94 -15.95 -5.30 -11.51
C GLY A 94 -16.79 -5.00 -10.26
N VAL A 95 -16.24 -4.19 -9.35
CA VAL A 95 -16.89 -3.75 -8.12
C VAL A 95 -17.46 -2.35 -8.32
N THR A 96 -18.69 -2.12 -7.87
CA THR A 96 -19.35 -0.82 -7.89
C THR A 96 -19.65 -0.36 -6.47
N PRO A 97 -19.61 0.95 -6.19
CA PRO A 97 -19.93 1.45 -4.86
C PRO A 97 -21.42 1.37 -4.58
N ASN A 98 -21.80 1.38 -3.30
CA ASN A 98 -23.20 1.47 -2.91
C ASN A 98 -23.69 2.93 -3.00
N TYR A 99 -24.21 3.31 -4.16
CA TYR A 99 -24.68 4.68 -4.41
C TYR A 99 -25.79 5.14 -3.44
N ALA A 100 -26.68 4.24 -3.03
CA ALA A 100 -27.73 4.57 -2.07
C ALA A 100 -27.17 4.92 -0.69
N GLN A 101 -26.11 4.23 -0.25
CA GLN A 101 -25.40 4.57 0.99
C GLN A 101 -24.61 5.86 0.84
N ILE A 102 -23.97 6.11 -0.30
CA ILE A 102 -23.28 7.37 -0.59
C ILE A 102 -24.27 8.54 -0.49
N ASP A 103 -25.42 8.46 -1.16
CA ASP A 103 -26.42 9.53 -1.13
C ASP A 103 -26.99 9.74 0.29
N ALA A 104 -27.22 8.66 1.03
CA ALA A 104 -27.68 8.73 2.41
C ALA A 104 -26.64 9.37 3.36
N GLN A 105 -25.35 9.13 3.14
CA GLN A 105 -24.28 9.77 3.90
C GLN A 105 -24.10 11.22 3.48
N LEU A 106 -24.16 11.52 2.18
CA LEU A 106 -24.05 12.89 1.66
C LEU A 106 -25.19 13.78 2.16
N ALA A 107 -26.39 13.23 2.36
CA ALA A 107 -27.51 13.97 2.96
C ALA A 107 -27.24 14.40 4.42
N LYS A 108 -26.39 13.67 5.14
CA LYS A 108 -25.93 14.04 6.50
C LYS A 108 -24.63 14.84 6.48
N ASP A 109 -23.90 14.73 5.37
CA ASP A 109 -22.59 15.27 5.09
C ASP A 109 -21.60 15.20 6.27
N PRO A 110 -21.08 14.00 6.62
CA PRO A 110 -20.15 13.84 7.74
C PRO A 110 -18.80 14.54 7.52
N LEU A 111 -18.54 15.02 6.30
CA LEU A 111 -17.34 15.75 5.93
C LEU A 111 -17.53 17.27 6.06
N THR A 112 -18.75 17.74 6.33
CA THR A 112 -18.99 19.14 6.65
C THR A 112 -18.44 19.49 8.04
N GLY A 113 -17.82 20.67 8.13
CA GLY A 113 -17.39 21.29 9.39
C GLY A 113 -15.88 21.52 9.48
N PRO A 114 -15.44 22.42 10.38
CA PRO A 114 -14.02 22.76 10.51
C PRO A 114 -13.24 21.68 11.26
N VAL A 115 -12.00 21.45 10.87
CA VAL A 115 -11.00 20.77 11.72
C VAL A 115 -10.42 21.81 12.69
N PRO A 116 -10.61 21.65 14.02
CA PRO A 116 -10.16 22.62 15.01
C PRO A 116 -8.64 22.82 15.00
N ALA A 117 -8.16 24.05 15.18
CA ALA A 117 -6.72 24.37 15.19
C ALA A 117 -5.94 23.73 16.35
N ASP A 118 -6.65 23.38 17.44
CA ASP A 118 -6.14 22.75 18.65
C ASP A 118 -6.23 21.21 18.62
N ALA A 119 -6.55 20.61 17.46
CA ALA A 119 -6.54 19.16 17.31
C ALA A 119 -5.18 18.56 17.75
N SER A 120 -5.23 17.59 18.66
CA SER A 120 -4.06 17.03 19.35
C SER A 120 -3.26 16.04 18.50
N ASN A 121 -3.90 15.39 17.52
CA ASN A 121 -3.26 14.43 16.63
C ASN A 121 -3.05 15.05 15.24
N GLU A 122 -1.80 15.40 14.92
CA GLU A 122 -1.44 16.07 13.65
C GLU A 122 -1.75 15.20 12.42
N THR A 123 -1.37 13.92 12.43
CA THR A 123 -1.63 13.00 11.32
C THR A 123 -3.13 12.87 11.03
N GLN A 124 -3.94 12.69 12.07
CA GLN A 124 -5.39 12.58 11.91
C GLN A 124 -6.01 13.91 11.46
N ALA A 125 -5.58 15.03 12.03
CA ALA A 125 -6.09 16.35 11.68
C ALA A 125 -5.77 16.71 10.23
N VAL A 126 -4.55 16.44 9.75
CA VAL A 126 -4.17 16.65 8.35
C VAL A 126 -5.01 15.78 7.41
N SER A 127 -5.19 14.50 7.73
CA SER A 127 -6.02 13.60 6.92
C SER A 127 -7.47 14.10 6.82
N GLN A 128 -8.04 14.57 7.94
CA GLN A 128 -9.39 15.15 7.97
C GLN A 128 -9.47 16.46 7.17
N VAL A 129 -8.48 17.34 7.28
CA VAL A 129 -8.44 18.59 6.50
C VAL A 129 -8.55 18.27 5.02
N VAL A 130 -7.77 17.31 4.52
CA VAL A 130 -7.77 16.96 3.10
C VAL A 130 -9.09 16.31 2.69
N ALA A 131 -9.59 15.34 3.47
CA ALA A 131 -10.85 14.65 3.19
C ALA A 131 -12.04 15.62 3.09
N ARG A 132 -12.08 16.64 3.96
CA ARG A 132 -13.12 17.69 3.97
C ARG A 132 -12.92 18.78 2.92
N THR A 133 -11.76 18.81 2.26
CA THR A 133 -11.45 19.79 1.23
C THR A 133 -11.70 19.23 -0.18
N ARG A 134 -11.57 17.91 -0.35
CA ARG A 134 -11.91 17.20 -1.59
C ARG A 134 -13.41 17.28 -1.91
N ASP A 135 -13.81 16.76 -3.06
CA ASP A 135 -15.21 16.53 -3.34
C ASP A 135 -15.76 15.47 -2.37
N HIS A 136 -16.82 15.82 -1.62
CA HIS A 136 -17.33 14.94 -0.57
C HIS A 136 -17.94 13.66 -1.13
N ARG A 137 -18.51 13.71 -2.34
CA ARG A 137 -19.07 12.52 -2.99
C ARG A 137 -17.94 11.59 -3.45
N GLU A 138 -16.85 12.12 -3.99
CA GLU A 138 -15.66 11.33 -4.33
C GLU A 138 -15.05 10.67 -3.09
N GLU A 139 -14.86 11.40 -1.99
CA GLU A 139 -14.28 10.83 -0.74
C GLU A 139 -15.16 9.70 -0.16
N LEU A 140 -16.49 9.88 -0.18
CA LEU A 140 -17.42 8.81 0.20
C LEU A 140 -17.36 7.65 -0.80
N THR A 141 -17.24 7.93 -2.09
CA THR A 141 -17.11 6.90 -3.13
C THR A 141 -15.87 6.05 -2.91
N ASP A 142 -14.72 6.65 -2.61
CA ASP A 142 -13.47 5.95 -2.31
C ASP A 142 -13.64 5.00 -1.12
N THR A 143 -14.29 5.48 -0.06
CA THR A 143 -14.59 4.69 1.14
C THR A 143 -15.48 3.48 0.83
N PHE A 144 -16.59 3.69 0.12
CA PHE A 144 -17.53 2.61 -0.20
C PHE A 144 -17.01 1.66 -1.29
N LEU A 145 -16.16 2.12 -2.20
CA LEU A 145 -15.44 1.25 -3.13
C LEU A 145 -14.47 0.33 -2.39
N ALA A 146 -13.68 0.87 -1.45
CA ALA A 146 -12.79 0.05 -0.64
C ALA A 146 -13.57 -0.99 0.18
N GLN A 147 -14.68 -0.61 0.82
CA GLN A 147 -15.52 -1.57 1.54
C GLN A 147 -16.06 -2.68 0.63
N ALA A 148 -16.54 -2.33 -0.57
CA ALA A 148 -17.05 -3.31 -1.52
C ALA A 148 -15.94 -4.24 -2.06
N LEU A 149 -14.72 -3.73 -2.24
CA LEU A 149 -13.53 -4.54 -2.56
C LEU A 149 -13.22 -5.53 -1.44
N ALA A 150 -13.30 -5.10 -0.18
CA ALA A 150 -13.09 -5.98 0.97
C ALA A 150 -14.18 -7.06 1.07
N ASP A 151 -15.45 -6.69 0.94
CA ASP A 151 -16.58 -7.63 0.98
C ASP A 151 -16.45 -8.72 -0.10
N LYS A 152 -15.89 -8.37 -1.26
CA LYS A 152 -15.63 -9.33 -2.35
C LYS A 152 -14.44 -10.25 -2.08
N THR A 153 -13.35 -9.71 -1.53
CA THR A 153 -12.05 -10.40 -1.50
C THR A 153 -11.76 -11.10 -0.18
N VAL A 154 -12.05 -10.46 0.95
CA VAL A 154 -11.70 -10.95 2.30
C VAL A 154 -12.29 -12.33 2.60
N PRO A 155 -13.55 -12.67 2.26
CA PRO A 155 -14.12 -13.97 2.60
C PRO A 155 -13.39 -15.17 1.97
N ASN A 156 -12.71 -14.95 0.84
CA ASN A 156 -12.05 -16.00 0.07
C ASN A 156 -10.52 -15.91 0.12
N ALA A 157 -9.96 -14.81 0.63
CA ALA A 157 -8.54 -14.57 0.63
C ALA A 157 -7.84 -15.34 1.77
N SER A 158 -6.81 -16.08 1.41
CA SER A 158 -5.83 -16.64 2.35
C SER A 158 -4.42 -16.43 1.82
N VAL A 159 -3.50 -16.13 2.72
CA VAL A 159 -2.07 -15.93 2.41
C VAL A 159 -1.26 -16.94 3.20
N THR A 160 -0.38 -17.66 2.51
CA THR A 160 0.63 -18.50 3.15
C THR A 160 1.97 -17.78 3.11
N PHE A 161 2.64 -17.66 4.25
CA PHE A 161 3.91 -16.95 4.36
C PHE A 161 4.85 -17.59 5.39
N ASP A 162 6.13 -17.31 5.21
CA ASP A 162 7.16 -17.57 6.21
C ASP A 162 7.53 -16.23 6.84
N TYR A 163 7.76 -16.18 8.14
CA TYR A 163 8.19 -14.94 8.78
C TYR A 163 9.11 -15.17 9.98
N THR A 164 9.88 -14.14 10.27
CA THR A 164 10.58 -13.96 11.54
C THR A 164 10.35 -12.53 12.03
N SER A 165 10.94 -12.18 13.16
CA SER A 165 10.86 -10.84 13.71
C SER A 165 12.21 -10.34 14.19
N VAL A 166 12.45 -9.05 13.97
CA VAL A 166 13.60 -8.34 14.50
C VAL A 166 13.18 -7.61 15.77
N GLY A 167 13.96 -7.77 16.84
CA GLY A 167 13.69 -7.21 18.17
C GLY A 167 12.91 -8.13 19.11
N LEU A 168 12.38 -9.26 18.62
CA LEU A 168 11.71 -10.28 19.45
C LEU A 168 12.43 -11.63 19.39
N VAL A 169 13.00 -11.97 18.23
CA VAL A 169 13.82 -13.17 18.06
C VAL A 169 15.29 -12.76 17.99
N PRO A 170 16.13 -13.19 18.95
CA PRO A 170 17.58 -13.05 18.84
C PRO A 170 18.09 -13.78 17.60
N ASP A 171 19.15 -13.27 16.99
CA ASP A 171 19.80 -13.95 15.87
C ASP A 171 20.28 -15.34 16.30
N ALA A 172 19.78 -16.41 15.66
CA ALA A 172 20.11 -17.78 16.05
C ALA A 172 21.62 -18.12 15.90
N THR A 173 22.36 -17.34 15.11
CA THR A 173 23.80 -17.55 14.88
C THR A 173 24.64 -16.82 15.92
N THR A 174 24.26 -15.60 16.30
CA THR A 174 25.06 -14.74 17.20
C THR A 174 24.47 -14.61 18.61
N GLY A 175 23.24 -15.05 18.82
CA GLY A 175 22.48 -14.85 20.07
C GLY A 175 22.11 -13.40 20.38
N SER A 176 22.40 -12.47 19.46
CA SER A 176 22.23 -11.03 19.70
C SER A 176 20.83 -10.56 19.32
N SER A 177 20.24 -9.69 20.15
CA SER A 177 19.01 -8.96 19.84
C SER A 177 19.34 -7.55 19.38
N VAL A 178 18.64 -7.07 18.36
CA VAL A 178 18.70 -5.67 17.92
C VAL A 178 17.46 -4.97 18.43
N GLU A 179 17.65 -3.92 19.22
CA GLU A 179 16.56 -3.18 19.87
C GLU A 179 16.54 -1.70 19.43
N GLY A 180 15.41 -1.06 19.71
CA GLY A 180 15.24 0.38 19.50
C GLY A 180 15.34 0.79 18.02
N PRO A 181 15.88 1.99 17.72
CA PRO A 181 15.94 2.50 16.35
C PRO A 181 16.70 1.59 15.37
N ALA A 182 17.70 0.85 15.86
CA ALA A 182 18.49 -0.07 15.04
C ALA A 182 17.68 -1.28 14.53
N ALA A 183 16.60 -1.66 15.22
CA ALA A 183 15.75 -2.78 14.83
C ALA A 183 15.09 -2.53 13.47
N LYS A 184 14.72 -1.28 13.17
CA LYS A 184 14.16 -0.89 11.87
C LYS A 184 15.16 -1.17 10.75
N THR A 185 16.36 -0.63 10.87
CA THR A 185 17.42 -0.79 9.85
C THR A 185 17.74 -2.28 9.65
N ALA A 186 17.91 -3.03 10.74
CA ALA A 186 18.17 -4.47 10.67
C ALA A 186 17.03 -5.25 9.99
N ALA A 187 15.77 -4.89 10.25
CA ALA A 187 14.62 -5.51 9.59
C ALA A 187 14.55 -5.20 8.10
N PHE A 188 14.85 -3.96 7.70
CA PHE A 188 14.87 -3.55 6.30
C PHE A 188 16.00 -4.26 5.54
N ASP A 189 17.17 -4.38 6.15
CA ASP A 189 18.30 -5.08 5.53
C ASP A 189 18.04 -6.59 5.43
N LEU A 190 17.41 -7.19 6.45
CA LEU A 190 16.97 -8.58 6.38
C LEU A 190 15.95 -8.80 5.26
N ALA A 191 14.99 -7.88 5.09
CA ALA A 191 14.02 -7.95 4.01
C ALA A 191 14.70 -7.88 2.63
N LYS A 192 15.68 -6.99 2.45
CA LYS A 192 16.49 -6.92 1.21
C LYS A 192 17.26 -8.22 0.97
N GLN A 193 17.82 -8.84 2.01
CA GLN A 193 18.51 -10.12 1.89
C GLN A 193 17.56 -11.24 1.44
N PHE A 194 16.37 -11.34 2.04
CA PHE A 194 15.36 -12.32 1.63
C PHE A 194 14.87 -12.10 0.19
N ALA A 195 14.72 -10.84 -0.24
CA ALA A 195 14.31 -10.51 -1.59
C ALA A 195 15.40 -10.79 -2.64
N ALA A 196 16.67 -10.67 -2.27
CA ALA A 196 17.83 -10.87 -3.14
C ALA A 196 18.24 -12.35 -3.25
N ASP A 197 18.13 -13.11 -2.16
CA ASP A 197 18.51 -14.53 -2.10
C ASP A 197 17.43 -15.37 -1.41
N PRO A 198 16.66 -16.19 -2.15
CA PRO A 198 15.70 -17.11 -1.57
C PRO A 198 16.31 -18.10 -0.57
N ALA A 199 17.60 -18.42 -0.66
CA ALA A 199 18.26 -19.27 0.33
C ALA A 199 18.44 -18.59 1.69
N ALA A 200 18.48 -17.26 1.75
CA ALA A 200 18.55 -16.50 3.00
C ALA A 200 17.32 -16.73 3.89
N THR A 201 16.17 -17.10 3.32
CA THR A 201 14.95 -17.42 4.10
C THR A 201 15.11 -18.67 4.97
N LYS A 202 16.17 -19.47 4.78
CA LYS A 202 16.50 -20.59 5.69
C LYS A 202 16.70 -20.13 7.14
N ARG A 203 17.09 -18.87 7.35
CA ARG A 203 17.12 -18.24 8.68
C ARG A 203 15.81 -18.41 9.43
N ILE A 204 14.67 -18.27 8.75
CA ILE A 204 13.35 -18.39 9.38
C ILE A 204 13.18 -19.79 10.01
N GLY A 205 13.64 -20.83 9.33
CA GLY A 205 13.63 -22.19 9.88
C GLY A 205 14.51 -22.34 11.13
N ALA A 206 15.67 -21.68 11.17
CA ALA A 206 16.54 -21.66 12.35
C ALA A 206 15.89 -20.91 13.52
N ASP A 207 15.25 -19.78 13.25
CA ASP A 207 14.52 -18.99 14.25
C ASP A 207 13.34 -19.79 14.85
N VAL A 208 12.60 -20.54 14.02
CA VAL A 208 11.53 -21.46 14.47
C VAL A 208 12.09 -22.55 15.39
N GLN A 209 13.21 -23.17 15.03
CA GLN A 209 13.85 -24.20 15.86
C GLN A 209 14.34 -23.64 17.19
N TYR A 210 14.92 -22.44 17.18
CA TYR A 210 15.34 -21.73 18.39
C TYR A 210 14.16 -21.48 19.35
N LEU A 211 13.04 -20.93 18.85
CA LEU A 211 11.85 -20.69 19.66
C LEU A 211 11.25 -22.01 20.19
N ALA A 212 11.27 -23.08 19.41
CA ALA A 212 10.82 -24.40 19.87
C ALA A 212 11.68 -24.93 21.02
N ALA A 213 13.01 -24.78 20.94
CA ALA A 213 13.93 -25.17 22.02
C ALA A 213 13.69 -24.35 23.30
N LEU A 214 13.43 -23.04 23.18
CA LEU A 214 13.07 -22.20 24.32
C LEU A 214 11.77 -22.65 24.99
N ARG A 215 10.74 -23.00 24.20
CA ARG A 215 9.47 -23.52 24.74
C ARG A 215 9.65 -24.83 25.49
N GLN A 216 10.43 -25.75 24.93
CA GLN A 216 10.75 -27.02 25.59
C GLN A 216 11.46 -26.79 26.92
N ARG A 217 12.42 -25.86 26.97
CA ARG A 217 13.11 -25.50 28.21
C ARG A 217 12.18 -24.87 29.25
N ALA A 218 11.28 -23.98 28.82
CA ALA A 218 10.27 -23.38 29.70
C ALA A 218 9.40 -24.47 30.36
N THR A 219 8.89 -25.42 29.57
CA THR A 219 8.11 -26.55 30.07
C THR A 219 8.90 -27.42 31.06
N GLN A 220 10.18 -27.69 30.78
CA GLN A 220 11.06 -28.44 31.71
C GLN A 220 11.27 -27.71 33.05
N MET A 221 11.22 -26.38 33.05
CA MET A 221 11.31 -25.54 34.24
C MET A 221 9.95 -25.30 34.93
N GLY A 222 8.88 -25.99 34.49
CA GLY A 222 7.53 -25.83 35.03
C GLY A 222 6.83 -24.54 34.61
N GLN A 223 7.33 -23.84 33.59
CA GLN A 223 6.72 -22.64 33.01
C GLN A 223 5.81 -23.01 31.82
N SER A 224 4.82 -22.17 31.52
CA SER A 224 3.97 -22.37 30.35
C SER A 224 4.74 -22.10 29.05
N ALA A 225 4.72 -23.02 28.11
CA ALA A 225 5.27 -22.83 26.76
C ALA A 225 4.61 -21.66 26.01
N GLU A 226 3.37 -21.32 26.35
CA GLU A 226 2.62 -20.20 25.75
C GLU A 226 3.20 -18.84 26.13
N SER A 227 4.04 -18.77 27.18
CA SER A 227 4.78 -17.55 27.53
C SER A 227 5.83 -17.14 26.48
N ILE A 228 6.10 -17.99 25.49
CA ILE A 228 6.97 -17.71 24.35
C ILE A 228 6.10 -17.70 23.08
N PRO A 229 5.63 -16.51 22.66
CA PRO A 229 4.78 -16.39 21.47
C PRO A 229 5.47 -16.88 20.19
N PRO A 230 4.69 -17.23 19.15
CA PRO A 230 5.24 -17.54 17.83
C PRO A 230 5.69 -16.24 17.16
N PHE A 231 6.97 -15.90 17.33
CA PHE A 231 7.60 -14.74 16.68
C PHE A 231 8.31 -15.08 15.36
N ALA A 232 8.23 -16.35 14.95
CA ALA A 232 8.64 -16.86 13.65
C ALA A 232 7.78 -18.09 13.27
N SER A 233 7.51 -18.29 11.98
CA SER A 233 6.79 -19.45 11.45
C SER A 233 7.18 -19.74 9.99
N VAL A 234 6.96 -20.98 9.55
CA VAL A 234 7.14 -21.43 8.15
C VAL A 234 5.83 -22.05 7.68
N GLY A 235 5.35 -21.64 6.51
CA GLY A 235 4.12 -22.17 5.92
C GLY A 235 2.85 -21.77 6.67
N GLU A 236 2.88 -20.66 7.41
CA GLU A 236 1.71 -20.14 8.13
C GLU A 236 0.64 -19.73 7.12
N ALA A 237 -0.50 -20.42 7.10
CA ALA A 237 -1.63 -20.11 6.23
C ALA A 237 -2.69 -19.34 7.02
N VAL A 238 -2.92 -18.08 6.64
CA VAL A 238 -3.82 -17.18 7.36
C VAL A 238 -4.97 -16.74 6.45
N PRO A 239 -6.22 -17.14 6.75
CA PRO A 239 -7.41 -16.56 6.14
C PRO A 239 -7.59 -15.09 6.53
N ALA A 240 -7.87 -14.21 5.56
CA ALA A 240 -8.08 -12.78 5.82
C ALA A 240 -9.20 -12.54 6.82
N ALA A 241 -10.28 -13.32 6.68
CA ALA A 241 -11.48 -13.20 7.50
C ALA A 241 -11.24 -13.54 8.98
N GLN A 242 -10.18 -14.29 9.31
CA GLN A 242 -9.82 -14.66 10.68
C GLN A 242 -8.75 -13.73 11.29
N ALA A 243 -8.09 -12.92 10.46
CA ALA A 243 -6.97 -12.08 10.87
C ALA A 243 -7.17 -10.64 10.40
N SER A 244 -8.20 -9.97 10.91
CA SER A 244 -8.60 -8.61 10.55
C SER A 244 -7.43 -7.60 10.54
N ALA A 245 -6.57 -7.64 11.57
CA ALA A 245 -5.39 -6.77 11.66
C ALA A 245 -4.36 -7.04 10.54
N LEU A 246 -4.21 -8.29 10.10
CA LEU A 246 -3.32 -8.65 9.00
C LEU A 246 -3.96 -8.39 7.64
N ALA A 247 -5.28 -8.57 7.51
CA ALA A 247 -6.05 -8.28 6.30
C ALA A 247 -5.94 -6.82 5.87
N ALA A 248 -5.85 -5.90 6.84
CA ALA A 248 -5.58 -4.48 6.63
C ALA A 248 -4.08 -4.16 6.40
N GLY A 249 -3.21 -5.17 6.39
CA GLY A 249 -1.76 -5.05 6.27
C GLY A 249 -1.20 -5.44 4.90
N PRO A 250 0.11 -5.21 4.67
CA PRO A 250 0.74 -5.44 3.37
C PRO A 250 0.79 -6.91 2.95
N LEU A 251 0.62 -7.87 3.87
CA LEU A 251 0.60 -9.30 3.56
C LEU A 251 -0.51 -9.67 2.56
N PHE A 252 -1.70 -9.07 2.70
CA PHE A 252 -2.83 -9.33 1.82
C PHE A 252 -2.85 -8.43 0.58
N GLY A 253 -2.00 -7.41 0.52
CA GLY A 253 -1.82 -6.56 -0.66
C GLY A 253 -0.69 -7.02 -1.58
N SER A 254 0.29 -7.78 -1.10
CA SER A 254 1.53 -8.04 -1.85
C SER A 254 1.48 -9.32 -2.69
N PRO A 255 2.12 -9.38 -3.87
CA PRO A 255 2.12 -10.56 -4.73
C PRO A 255 2.96 -11.71 -4.14
N VAL A 256 2.72 -12.93 -4.65
CA VAL A 256 3.49 -14.13 -4.28
C VAL A 256 4.98 -13.92 -4.57
N GLY A 257 5.82 -14.37 -3.64
CA GLY A 257 7.28 -14.22 -3.68
C GLY A 257 7.78 -12.87 -3.17
N SER A 258 6.89 -11.94 -2.81
CA SER A 258 7.31 -10.67 -2.22
C SER A 258 7.83 -10.86 -0.80
N THR A 259 8.84 -10.09 -0.45
CA THR A 259 9.25 -9.91 0.94
C THR A 259 8.61 -8.64 1.49
N VAL A 260 8.01 -8.73 2.68
CA VAL A 260 7.36 -7.61 3.36
C VAL A 260 8.03 -7.35 4.70
N VAL A 261 8.15 -6.08 5.07
CA VAL A 261 8.58 -5.65 6.40
C VAL A 261 7.73 -4.50 6.89
N PHE A 262 7.28 -4.59 8.14
CA PHE A 262 6.45 -3.59 8.82
C PHE A 262 6.52 -3.78 10.35
N PRO A 263 6.11 -2.79 11.17
CA PRO A 263 6.08 -2.94 12.62
C PRO A 263 5.30 -4.17 13.05
N PHE A 264 5.85 -4.93 14.01
CA PHE A 264 5.18 -6.12 14.50
C PHE A 264 3.91 -5.72 15.27
N PRO A 265 2.73 -6.29 14.95
CA PRO A 265 1.50 -5.93 15.63
C PRO A 265 1.61 -6.06 17.15
N ASN A 266 1.13 -5.06 17.88
CA ASN A 266 1.11 -5.00 19.35
C ASN A 266 2.48 -5.07 20.04
N ASN A 267 3.60 -4.96 19.31
CA ASN A 267 4.95 -5.00 19.88
C ASN A 267 5.73 -3.76 19.41
N GLN A 268 5.73 -2.72 20.25
CA GLN A 268 6.45 -1.48 19.95
C GLN A 268 7.95 -1.74 19.80
N GLY A 269 8.55 -1.23 18.73
CA GLY A 269 9.99 -1.37 18.45
C GLY A 269 10.40 -2.70 17.81
N ALA A 270 9.48 -3.66 17.66
CA ALA A 270 9.71 -4.89 16.94
C ALA A 270 9.22 -4.79 15.48
N TRP A 271 9.84 -5.58 14.60
CA TRP A 271 9.55 -5.58 13.18
C TRP A 271 9.25 -6.98 12.67
N PHE A 272 8.18 -7.11 11.91
CA PHE A 272 7.85 -8.31 11.15
C PHE A 272 8.66 -8.32 9.85
N VAL A 273 9.28 -9.45 9.51
CA VAL A 273 9.92 -9.67 8.21
C VAL A 273 9.44 -11.01 7.66
N GLY A 274 8.75 -11.01 6.52
CA GLY A 274 8.17 -12.23 5.98
C GLY A 274 8.18 -12.30 4.46
N VAL A 275 8.07 -13.52 3.94
CA VAL A 275 8.04 -13.82 2.51
C VAL A 275 6.73 -14.51 2.18
N ILE A 276 6.00 -13.96 1.22
CA ILE A 276 4.74 -14.54 0.76
C ILE A 276 5.04 -15.75 -0.11
N ARG A 277 4.56 -16.91 0.32
CA ARG A 277 4.75 -18.19 -0.38
C ARG A 277 3.62 -18.48 -1.33
N GLN A 278 2.37 -18.30 -0.88
CA GLN A 278 1.20 -18.63 -1.67
C GLN A 278 0.05 -17.69 -1.34
N ARG A 279 -0.87 -17.54 -2.29
CA ARG A 279 -2.15 -16.87 -2.11
C ARG A 279 -3.25 -17.75 -2.71
N THR A 280 -4.38 -17.82 -2.03
CA THR A 280 -5.54 -18.56 -2.52
C THR A 280 -6.79 -17.72 -2.36
N ASP A 281 -7.63 -17.73 -3.39
CA ASP A 281 -8.94 -17.08 -3.40
C ASP A 281 -10.05 -18.14 -3.31
N LYS A 282 -9.88 -19.10 -2.39
CA LYS A 282 -10.83 -20.18 -2.17
C LYS A 282 -11.60 -19.91 -0.88
N PRO A 283 -12.93 -20.13 -0.85
CA PRO A 283 -13.69 -20.04 0.38
C PRO A 283 -13.02 -20.89 1.44
N VAL A 284 -12.60 -20.25 2.53
CA VAL A 284 -12.11 -20.99 3.69
C VAL A 284 -13.35 -21.46 4.43
N ALA A 285 -13.45 -22.76 4.70
CA ALA A 285 -14.54 -23.31 5.50
C ALA A 285 -14.40 -22.75 6.92
N THR A 286 -15.11 -21.66 7.20
CA THR A 286 -15.19 -21.04 8.53
C THR A 286 -16.63 -21.10 8.99
N GLU A 287 -16.86 -21.61 10.19
CA GLU A 287 -18.21 -21.71 10.77
C GLU A 287 -18.85 -20.33 10.98
N GLN A 288 -18.05 -19.26 11.13
CA GLN A 288 -18.44 -17.86 10.96
C GLN A 288 -17.17 -16.99 10.97
N ALA A 289 -16.92 -16.25 9.88
CA ALA A 289 -15.97 -15.14 9.96
C ALA A 289 -16.64 -13.97 10.70
N PRO A 290 -15.95 -13.32 11.66
CA PRO A 290 -16.48 -12.11 12.28
C PRO A 290 -16.72 -11.04 11.20
N ASP A 291 -17.85 -10.35 11.28
CA ASP A 291 -18.08 -9.20 10.41
C ASP A 291 -17.07 -8.11 10.76
N LEU A 292 -16.32 -7.66 9.76
CA LEU A 292 -15.32 -6.61 9.95
C LEU A 292 -16.04 -5.28 10.14
N ASP A 293 -15.57 -4.45 11.08
CA ASP A 293 -16.08 -3.09 11.18
C ASP A 293 -15.75 -2.28 9.90
N ALA A 294 -16.49 -1.18 9.68
CA ALA A 294 -16.37 -0.39 8.45
C ALA A 294 -14.95 0.17 8.21
N ALA A 295 -14.20 0.52 9.28
CA ALA A 295 -12.84 1.02 9.14
C ALA A 295 -11.89 -0.09 8.71
N THR A 296 -12.02 -1.28 9.32
CA THR A 296 -11.26 -2.46 8.93
C THR A 296 -11.57 -2.91 7.51
N LYS A 297 -12.85 -2.90 7.08
CA LYS A 297 -13.23 -3.17 5.69
C LYS A 297 -12.59 -2.18 4.73
N THR A 298 -12.64 -0.89 5.04
CA THR A 298 -12.03 0.15 4.21
C THR A 298 -10.52 -0.09 4.07
N ALA A 299 -9.81 -0.36 5.19
CA ALA A 299 -8.38 -0.63 5.16
C ALA A 299 -8.01 -1.91 4.38
N ALA A 300 -8.75 -3.00 4.56
CA ALA A 300 -8.56 -4.24 3.81
C ALA A 300 -8.85 -4.07 2.31
N GLY A 301 -9.84 -3.23 1.97
CA GLY A 301 -10.18 -2.85 0.60
C GLY A 301 -9.08 -2.08 -0.09
N ILE A 302 -8.51 -1.09 0.60
CA ILE A 302 -7.34 -0.31 0.14
C ILE A 302 -6.17 -1.24 -0.22
N ARG A 303 -5.97 -2.34 0.52
CA ARG A 303 -4.89 -3.31 0.21
C ARG A 303 -5.06 -3.99 -1.15
N GLN A 304 -6.27 -4.09 -1.67
CA GLN A 304 -6.50 -4.62 -3.02
C GLN A 304 -5.92 -3.72 -4.11
N ALA A 305 -5.70 -2.45 -3.80
CA ALA A 305 -5.09 -1.48 -4.71
C ALA A 305 -3.56 -1.48 -4.66
N GLN A 306 -2.96 -2.16 -3.68
CA GLN A 306 -1.50 -2.16 -3.47
C GLN A 306 -0.69 -2.66 -4.68
N PRO A 307 -1.04 -3.79 -5.35
CA PRO A 307 -0.29 -4.24 -6.54
C PRO A 307 -0.32 -3.23 -7.69
N LEU A 308 -1.38 -2.42 -7.77
CA LEU A 308 -1.58 -1.47 -8.86
C LEU A 308 -0.55 -0.35 -8.85
N PHE A 309 0.08 -0.07 -7.70
CA PHE A 309 1.14 0.92 -7.64
C PHE A 309 2.30 0.54 -8.59
N ASP A 310 2.74 -0.72 -8.54
CA ASP A 310 3.80 -1.23 -9.40
C ASP A 310 3.30 -1.55 -10.81
N GLU A 311 2.10 -2.14 -10.95
CA GLU A 311 1.51 -2.47 -12.26
C GLU A 311 1.30 -1.23 -13.13
N LEU A 312 0.88 -0.11 -12.54
CA LEU A 312 0.66 1.17 -13.24
C LEU A 312 1.94 2.03 -13.31
N GLY A 313 3.05 1.58 -12.72
CA GLY A 313 4.31 2.33 -12.70
C GLY A 313 4.17 3.71 -12.07
N VAL A 314 3.48 3.78 -10.91
CA VAL A 314 3.21 5.05 -10.24
C VAL A 314 4.50 5.74 -9.84
N ARG A 315 4.60 7.03 -10.15
CA ARG A 315 5.75 7.88 -9.81
C ARG A 315 5.27 9.11 -9.07
N ILE A 316 5.75 9.28 -7.84
CA ILE A 316 5.49 10.47 -7.01
C ILE A 316 6.58 11.50 -7.30
N ASN A 317 6.21 12.78 -7.39
CA ASN A 317 7.18 13.85 -7.51
C ASN A 317 7.97 13.99 -6.20
N LYS A 318 9.31 13.97 -6.30
CA LYS A 318 10.24 14.03 -5.16
C LYS A 318 10.00 15.21 -4.22
N ARG A 319 9.40 16.31 -4.69
CA ARG A 319 9.04 17.46 -3.83
C ARG A 319 8.03 17.10 -2.75
N TYR A 320 7.19 16.09 -2.98
CA TYR A 320 6.21 15.63 -2.01
C TYR A 320 6.77 14.49 -1.17
N GLY A 321 7.57 13.61 -1.76
CA GLY A 321 8.27 12.56 -1.01
C GLY A 321 8.25 11.23 -1.74
N VAL A 322 8.18 10.14 -0.97
CA VAL A 322 8.16 8.76 -1.49
C VAL A 322 6.87 8.07 -1.07
N TRP A 323 6.44 7.09 -1.87
CA TRP A 323 5.27 6.28 -1.54
C TRP A 323 5.64 5.22 -0.49
N ASP A 324 4.93 5.24 0.62
CA ASP A 324 4.95 4.19 1.63
C ASP A 324 3.84 3.19 1.31
N VAL A 325 4.24 2.04 0.78
CA VAL A 325 3.33 0.94 0.43
C VAL A 325 2.66 0.30 1.65
N VAL A 326 3.28 0.39 2.82
CA VAL A 326 2.73 -0.16 4.06
C VAL A 326 1.68 0.79 4.63
N ALA A 327 1.92 2.09 4.65
CA ALA A 327 0.91 3.07 5.07
C ALA A 327 -0.09 3.44 3.96
N MET A 328 0.17 3.07 2.70
CA MET A 328 -0.59 3.48 1.51
C MET A 328 -0.73 5.00 1.40
N THR A 329 0.38 5.72 1.60
CA THR A 329 0.45 7.19 1.65
C THR A 329 1.82 7.69 1.21
N VAL A 330 1.96 8.98 0.94
CA VAL A 330 3.24 9.66 0.72
C VAL A 330 3.87 10.10 2.05
N VAL A 331 5.14 9.74 2.22
CA VAL A 331 5.99 10.11 3.37
C VAL A 331 7.17 10.96 2.90
N PRO A 332 7.79 11.79 3.76
CA PRO A 332 8.83 12.73 3.30
C PRO A 332 10.07 12.07 2.69
N ASN A 333 10.43 10.86 3.15
CA ASN A 333 11.58 10.10 2.66
C ASN A 333 11.45 8.62 3.08
N GLU A 334 12.38 7.78 2.61
CA GLU A 334 12.39 6.34 2.91
C GLU A 334 12.52 6.05 4.42
N ASP A 335 13.24 6.89 5.16
CA ASP A 335 13.41 6.74 6.61
C ASP A 335 12.10 6.94 7.38
N ALA A 336 11.16 7.71 6.83
CA ALA A 336 9.83 7.92 7.40
C ALA A 336 8.83 6.81 7.07
N ALA A 337 9.16 5.90 6.14
CA ALA A 337 8.28 4.81 5.74
C ALA A 337 8.03 3.82 6.90
N GLN A 338 6.79 3.38 7.03
CA GLN A 338 6.33 2.37 7.98
C GLN A 338 6.67 0.95 7.52
N GLY A 339 7.34 0.79 6.39
CA GLY A 339 7.81 -0.51 5.92
C GLY A 339 8.08 -0.49 4.42
N ILE A 340 8.49 -1.64 3.91
CA ILE A 340 8.71 -1.84 2.47
C ILE A 340 8.15 -3.19 2.03
N VAL A 341 7.77 -3.25 0.76
CA VAL A 341 7.41 -4.47 0.06
C VAL A 341 8.38 -4.59 -1.11
N LEU A 342 9.07 -5.72 -1.20
CA LEU A 342 10.07 -6.00 -2.22
C LEU A 342 9.59 -7.16 -3.09
N SER A 343 9.44 -6.93 -4.38
CA SER A 343 9.04 -7.96 -5.34
C SER A 343 10.13 -9.05 -5.48
N PRO A 344 9.74 -10.29 -5.85
CA PRO A 344 10.70 -11.37 -6.08
C PRO A 344 11.71 -11.01 -7.18
N GLY A 345 13.01 -11.20 -6.91
CA GLY A 345 14.08 -10.92 -7.87
C GLY A 345 14.78 -9.56 -7.70
N GLY A 346 14.59 -8.90 -6.56
CA GLY A 346 15.44 -7.77 -6.14
C GLY A 346 15.29 -6.47 -6.93
N SER A 347 14.43 -6.42 -7.96
CA SER A 347 14.01 -5.15 -8.56
C SER A 347 12.99 -4.48 -7.63
N GLY A 348 13.42 -4.15 -6.41
CA GLY A 348 12.89 -2.98 -5.77
C GLY A 348 13.14 -1.84 -6.74
N ARG A 349 12.13 -1.47 -7.53
CA ARG A 349 12.05 -0.11 -8.06
C ARG A 349 11.67 0.77 -6.88
N THR A 350 12.51 0.78 -5.84
CA THR A 350 12.63 1.92 -4.96
C THR A 350 12.97 3.09 -5.87
N GLN A 351 12.13 4.10 -5.75
CA GLN A 351 12.04 5.25 -6.63
C GLN A 351 13.41 5.92 -6.75
N GLN A 352 14.01 5.89 -7.95
CA GLN A 352 15.03 6.86 -8.35
C GLN A 352 14.39 7.98 -9.17
#